data_AF-A0A7C1L1N5-F1
#
_entry.id   AF-A0A7C1L1N5-F1
#
_cell.length_a   1.000
_cell.length_b   1.000
_cell.length_c   1.000
_cell.angle_alpha   90.00
_cell.angle_beta   90.00
_cell.angle_gamma   90.00
#
_symmetry.space_group_name_H-M   'P 1'
#
loop_
_entity.id
_entity.type
_entity.pdbx_description
1 polymer ?
#
loop_
_entity_poly.entity_id
_entity_poly.type
_entity_poly.pdbx_seq_one_letter_code
_entity_poly.pdbx_strand_id
1 'polypeptide(L)'
;MSEGIPFAFKDCPGVYESVRTWLSGRLRVDPKEINITGSARLGQSLAPRQIGKPFDSDSDLDIFIVSKTLFEKLGDDFNKWSYKFESRIVQPSNEREAYFWKDNNYRGTKLLLRGFIDSKMIPNLESYAIAKNIHQTMWLLKEKLQITTHAPKIANASVRCYVSWEAYVRQTVLNLV
;
A
#
# COMPACT_ATOMS: atom_id res chain seq x y z
N MET A 1 -14.10 -4.03 10.78
CA MET A 1 -13.88 -2.98 9.75
C MET A 1 -13.09 -3.47 8.54
N SER A 2 -12.23 -4.48 8.69
CA SER A 2 -11.51 -5.15 7.57
C SER A 2 -12.30 -6.26 6.88
N GLU A 3 -13.24 -6.90 7.58
CA GLU A 3 -13.93 -8.13 7.12
C GLU A 3 -15.10 -7.89 6.16
N GLY A 4 -15.32 -8.81 5.22
CA GLY A 4 -16.40 -8.75 4.22
C GLY A 4 -15.90 -8.30 2.85
N ILE A 5 -16.78 -8.34 1.84
CA ILE A 5 -16.41 -8.00 0.47
C ILE A 5 -16.30 -6.47 0.31
N PRO A 6 -15.15 -5.93 -0.12
CA PRO A 6 -15.00 -4.49 -0.41
C PRO A 6 -15.95 -4.03 -1.51
N PHE A 7 -16.41 -2.77 -1.46
CA PHE A 7 -17.31 -2.22 -2.47
C PHE A 7 -16.82 -2.45 -3.92
N ALA A 8 -15.52 -2.27 -4.16
CA ALA A 8 -14.91 -2.48 -5.48
C ALA A 8 -15.11 -3.90 -6.04
N PHE A 9 -15.37 -4.89 -5.18
CA PHE A 9 -15.55 -6.29 -5.55
C PHE A 9 -16.95 -6.83 -5.21
N LYS A 10 -17.91 -5.95 -4.88
CA LYS A 10 -19.26 -6.35 -4.44
C LYS A 10 -19.98 -7.26 -5.45
N ASP A 11 -19.75 -7.02 -6.75
CA ASP A 11 -20.35 -7.77 -7.85
C ASP A 11 -19.47 -8.96 -8.32
N CYS A 12 -18.26 -9.09 -7.79
CA CYS A 12 -17.32 -10.16 -8.10
C CYS A 12 -16.53 -10.69 -6.88
N PRO A 13 -17.18 -11.18 -5.80
CA PRO A 13 -16.50 -11.62 -4.58
C PRO A 13 -15.40 -12.67 -4.79
N GLY A 14 -15.58 -13.60 -5.75
CA GLY A 14 -14.57 -14.62 -6.06
C GLY A 14 -13.26 -14.05 -6.62
N VAL A 15 -13.32 -12.90 -7.31
CA VAL A 15 -12.12 -12.19 -7.77
C VAL A 15 -11.36 -11.64 -6.56
N TYR A 16 -12.04 -11.12 -5.55
CA TYR A 16 -11.39 -10.62 -4.34
C TYR A 16 -10.62 -11.73 -3.61
N GLU A 17 -11.21 -12.91 -3.41
CA GLU A 17 -10.52 -14.04 -2.79
C GLU A 17 -9.32 -14.52 -3.63
N SER A 18 -9.45 -14.50 -4.96
CA SER A 18 -8.35 -14.80 -5.88
C SER A 18 -7.21 -13.79 -5.76
N VAL A 19 -7.53 -12.49 -5.63
CA VAL A 19 -6.54 -11.43 -5.40
C VAL A 19 -5.79 -11.65 -4.10
N ARG A 20 -6.48 -11.95 -2.98
CA ARG A 20 -5.83 -12.20 -1.69
C ARG A 20 -4.90 -13.41 -1.76
N THR A 21 -5.35 -14.49 -2.37
CA THR A 21 -4.56 -15.73 -2.54
C THR A 21 -3.32 -15.48 -3.41
N TRP A 22 -3.48 -14.76 -4.51
CA TRP A 22 -2.38 -14.44 -5.41
C TRP A 22 -1.35 -13.50 -4.76
N LEU A 23 -1.82 -12.47 -4.05
CA LEU A 23 -0.95 -11.55 -3.28
C LEU A 23 -0.22 -12.29 -2.16
N SER A 24 -0.90 -13.20 -1.46
CA SER A 24 -0.31 -14.04 -0.41
C SER A 24 0.92 -14.79 -0.91
N GLY A 25 0.83 -15.45 -2.08
CA GLY A 25 1.95 -16.16 -2.66
C GLY A 25 3.13 -15.24 -3.03
N ARG A 26 2.85 -14.06 -3.57
CA ARG A 26 3.89 -13.11 -4.01
C ARG A 26 4.58 -12.36 -2.88
N LEU A 27 3.83 -12.02 -1.84
CA LEU A 27 4.31 -11.23 -0.70
C LEU A 27 4.67 -12.11 0.51
N ARG A 28 4.40 -13.42 0.44
CA ARG A 28 4.62 -14.40 1.52
C ARG A 28 3.95 -13.98 2.83
N VAL A 29 2.68 -13.59 2.72
CA VAL A 29 1.83 -13.21 3.86
C VAL A 29 0.57 -14.05 3.84
N ASP A 30 -0.05 -14.28 4.99
CA ASP A 30 -1.34 -15.00 5.03
C ASP A 30 -2.41 -14.18 4.27
N PRO A 31 -3.24 -14.80 3.42
CA PRO A 31 -4.29 -14.09 2.69
C PRO A 31 -5.25 -13.32 3.61
N LYS A 32 -5.50 -13.80 4.84
CA LYS A 32 -6.36 -13.15 5.84
C LYS A 32 -5.81 -11.80 6.31
N GLU A 33 -4.49 -11.61 6.21
CA GLU A 33 -3.83 -10.37 6.59
C GLU A 33 -3.85 -9.32 5.48
N ILE A 34 -4.26 -9.68 4.25
CA ILE A 34 -4.38 -8.78 3.12
C ILE A 34 -5.81 -8.23 3.06
N ASN A 35 -5.96 -6.91 3.16
CA ASN A 35 -7.25 -6.26 3.27
C ASN A 35 -7.29 -4.96 2.44
N ILE A 36 -8.48 -4.53 2.02
CA ILE A 36 -8.68 -3.30 1.25
C ILE A 36 -9.22 -2.19 2.15
N THR A 37 -8.74 -0.97 1.95
CA THR A 37 -9.19 0.24 2.65
C THR A 37 -9.56 1.35 1.66
N GLY A 38 -9.88 2.54 2.17
CA GLY A 38 -10.17 3.71 1.36
C GLY A 38 -11.46 3.61 0.57
N SER A 39 -11.53 4.31 -0.57
CA SER A 39 -12.74 4.35 -1.41
C SER A 39 -13.09 2.99 -2.01
N ALA A 40 -12.11 2.17 -2.34
CA ALA A 40 -12.35 0.80 -2.82
C ALA A 40 -13.09 -0.07 -1.80
N ARG A 41 -12.91 0.22 -0.51
CA ARG A 41 -13.62 -0.46 0.58
C ARG A 41 -15.03 0.08 0.77
N LEU A 42 -15.16 1.40 0.82
CA LEU A 42 -16.38 2.10 1.25
C LEU A 42 -17.33 2.48 0.11
N GLY A 43 -16.85 2.46 -1.13
CA GLY A 43 -17.54 2.95 -2.31
C GLY A 43 -17.43 4.46 -2.54
N GLN A 44 -16.79 5.19 -1.63
CA GLN A 44 -16.54 6.62 -1.75
C GLN A 44 -15.30 7.03 -0.95
N SER A 45 -14.66 8.12 -1.36
CA SER A 45 -13.49 8.66 -0.67
C SER A 45 -13.89 9.40 0.62
N LEU A 46 -13.08 9.24 1.65
CA LEU A 46 -13.13 10.00 2.90
C LEU A 46 -11.97 11.00 3.01
N ALA A 47 -11.15 11.14 1.97
CA ALA A 47 -10.04 12.09 1.99
C ALA A 47 -10.59 13.53 2.02
N PRO A 48 -10.06 14.46 2.84
CA PRO A 48 -10.66 15.79 3.06
C PRO A 48 -11.00 16.60 1.79
N ARG A 49 -10.21 16.46 0.73
CA ARG A 49 -10.42 17.17 -0.55
C ARG A 49 -11.31 16.43 -1.55
N GLN A 50 -11.72 15.21 -1.25
CA GLN A 50 -12.46 14.30 -2.13
C GLN A 50 -13.61 13.60 -1.41
N ILE A 51 -14.05 14.12 -0.26
CA ILE A 51 -15.11 13.50 0.54
C ILE A 51 -16.34 13.27 -0.35
N GLY A 52 -16.86 12.05 -0.34
CA GLY A 52 -18.04 11.67 -1.11
C GLY A 52 -17.79 11.40 -2.60
N LYS A 53 -16.55 11.57 -3.10
CA LYS A 53 -16.22 11.15 -4.47
C LYS A 53 -16.45 9.64 -4.59
N PRO A 54 -17.33 9.16 -5.50
CA PRO A 54 -17.56 7.73 -5.69
C PRO A 54 -16.31 6.98 -6.14
N PHE A 55 -16.22 5.70 -5.80
CA PHE A 55 -15.22 4.80 -6.35
C PHE A 55 -15.51 4.54 -7.84
N ASP A 56 -14.50 4.78 -8.67
CA ASP A 56 -14.56 4.72 -10.14
C ASP A 56 -13.25 4.16 -10.72
N SER A 57 -13.12 4.11 -12.04
CA SER A 57 -11.92 3.61 -12.71
C SER A 57 -10.66 4.44 -12.45
N ASP A 58 -10.82 5.69 -12.02
CA ASP A 58 -9.73 6.61 -11.70
C ASP A 58 -9.31 6.53 -10.22
N SER A 59 -9.97 5.65 -9.45
CA SER A 59 -9.68 5.44 -8.04
C SER A 59 -8.52 4.47 -7.85
N ASP A 60 -7.71 4.72 -6.82
CA ASP A 60 -6.65 3.82 -6.39
C ASP A 60 -7.23 2.64 -5.57
N LEU A 61 -6.57 1.49 -5.66
CA LEU A 61 -6.81 0.33 -4.81
C LEU A 61 -5.80 0.33 -3.65
N ASP A 62 -6.24 0.84 -2.50
CA ASP A 62 -5.41 0.87 -1.31
C ASP A 62 -5.53 -0.43 -0.52
N ILE A 63 -4.44 -1.20 -0.52
CA ILE A 63 -4.32 -2.44 0.25
C ILE A 63 -3.57 -2.13 1.54
N PHE A 64 -4.02 -2.71 2.63
CA PHE A 64 -3.20 -2.82 3.83
C PHE A 64 -2.94 -4.27 4.18
N ILE A 65 -1.74 -4.49 4.73
CA ILE A 65 -1.26 -5.82 5.12
C ILE A 65 -0.80 -5.74 6.56
N VAL A 66 -1.28 -6.65 7.41
CA VAL A 66 -0.79 -6.79 8.77
C VAL A 66 0.21 -7.95 8.82
N SER A 67 1.50 -7.64 8.91
CA SER A 67 2.53 -8.68 8.95
C SER A 67 3.80 -8.12 9.55
N LYS A 68 4.16 -8.61 10.74
CA LYS A 68 5.42 -8.24 11.40
C LYS A 68 6.64 -8.51 10.51
N THR A 69 6.70 -9.69 9.89
CA THR A 69 7.82 -10.07 9.03
C THR A 69 7.93 -9.21 7.78
N LEU A 70 6.81 -8.89 7.11
CA LEU A 70 6.85 -7.99 5.95
C LEU A 70 7.21 -6.57 6.37
N PHE A 71 6.67 -6.11 7.50
CA PHE A 71 6.94 -4.80 8.07
C PHE A 71 8.42 -4.61 8.40
N GLU A 72 9.04 -5.56 9.10
CA GLU A 72 10.47 -5.51 9.45
C GLU A 72 11.34 -5.43 8.21
N LYS A 73 11.11 -6.31 7.22
CA LYS A 73 11.86 -6.33 5.97
C LYS A 73 11.69 -5.05 5.14
N LEU A 74 10.48 -4.49 5.14
CA LEU A 74 10.21 -3.21 4.47
C LEU A 74 10.84 -2.03 5.22
N GLY A 75 10.90 -2.12 6.56
CA GLY A 75 11.64 -1.21 7.42
C GLY A 75 13.15 -1.25 7.14
N ASP A 76 13.73 -2.43 6.92
CA ASP A 76 15.14 -2.58 6.53
C ASP A 76 15.43 -1.90 5.19
N ASP A 77 14.56 -2.10 4.18
CA ASP A 77 14.65 -1.41 2.89
C ASP A 77 14.57 0.12 3.06
N PHE A 78 13.64 0.61 3.88
CA PHE A 78 13.50 2.03 4.19
C PHE A 78 14.75 2.59 4.87
N ASN A 79 15.24 1.94 5.93
CA ASN A 79 16.41 2.38 6.69
C ASN A 79 17.67 2.39 5.81
N LYS A 80 17.83 1.37 4.96
CA LYS A 80 18.93 1.29 3.99
C LYS A 80 18.85 2.41 2.96
N TRP A 81 17.66 2.71 2.44
CA TRP A 81 17.46 3.83 1.53
C TRP A 81 17.74 5.17 2.22
N SER A 82 17.14 5.40 3.39
CA SER A 82 17.29 6.59 4.23
C SER A 82 18.77 6.90 4.47
N TYR A 83 19.53 5.91 4.95
CA TYR A 83 20.97 6.05 5.17
C TYR A 83 21.72 6.44 3.89
N LYS A 84 21.47 5.75 2.77
CA LYS A 84 22.12 6.05 1.49
C LYS A 84 21.76 7.43 0.96
N PHE A 85 20.53 7.87 1.17
CA PHE A 85 20.04 9.18 0.73
C PHE A 85 20.66 10.30 1.56
N GLU A 86 20.68 10.17 2.89
CA GLU A 86 21.32 11.13 3.79
C GLU A 86 22.83 11.22 3.58
N SER A 87 23.47 10.08 3.28
CA SER A 87 24.89 10.00 2.93
C SER A 87 25.21 10.42 1.49
N ARG A 88 24.21 10.87 0.71
CA ARG A 88 24.33 11.26 -0.71
C ARG A 88 24.88 10.17 -1.65
N ILE A 89 24.82 8.90 -1.22
CA ILE A 89 25.19 7.72 -2.03
C ILE A 89 24.17 7.48 -3.13
N VAL A 90 22.89 7.71 -2.84
CA VAL A 90 21.80 7.70 -3.82
C VAL A 90 21.18 9.08 -3.90
N GLN A 91 20.86 9.52 -5.10
CA GLN A 91 20.32 10.85 -5.35
C GLN A 91 19.09 10.77 -6.27
N PRO A 92 18.11 11.67 -6.06
CA PRO A 92 16.96 11.80 -6.95
C PRO A 92 17.42 12.25 -8.33
N SER A 93 16.71 11.81 -9.36
CA SER A 93 17.00 12.12 -10.77
C SER A 93 16.45 13.48 -11.20
N ASN A 94 15.52 14.05 -10.44
CA ASN A 94 14.89 15.34 -10.73
C ASN A 94 14.35 16.02 -9.44
N GLU A 95 13.98 17.29 -9.54
CA GLU A 95 13.51 18.10 -8.40
C GLU A 95 12.23 17.55 -7.76
N ARG A 96 11.30 17.03 -8.57
CA ARG A 96 10.05 16.43 -8.07
C ARG A 96 10.35 15.21 -7.21
N GLU A 97 11.23 14.34 -7.68
CA GLU A 97 11.69 13.18 -6.92
C GLU A 97 12.44 13.61 -5.64
N ALA A 98 13.29 14.64 -5.73
CA ALA A 98 14.00 15.17 -4.58
C ALA A 98 13.05 15.66 -3.47
N TYR A 99 11.98 16.37 -3.86
CA TYR A 99 10.94 16.80 -2.94
C TYR A 99 10.28 15.61 -2.23
N PHE A 100 9.83 14.61 -2.99
CA PHE A 100 9.18 13.43 -2.42
C PHE A 100 10.11 12.60 -1.55
N TRP A 101 11.36 12.41 -1.97
CA TRP A 101 12.34 11.64 -1.20
C TRP A 101 12.65 12.30 0.13
N LYS A 102 12.82 13.62 0.15
CA LYS A 102 13.02 14.38 1.39
C LYS A 102 11.83 14.23 2.35
N ASP A 103 10.62 14.41 1.84
CA ASP A 103 9.39 14.30 2.64
C ASP A 103 9.14 12.86 3.12
N ASN A 104 9.37 11.87 2.25
CA ASN A 104 9.26 10.46 2.58
C ASN A 104 10.28 10.05 3.66
N ASN A 105 11.53 10.49 3.55
CA ASN A 105 12.56 10.22 4.55
C ASN A 105 12.16 10.80 5.92
N TYR A 106 11.71 12.05 5.95
CA TYR A 106 11.26 12.71 7.17
C TYR A 106 10.05 12.03 7.83
N ARG A 107 9.03 11.68 7.04
CA ARG A 107 7.80 11.06 7.56
C ARG A 107 8.00 9.59 7.92
N GLY A 108 8.78 8.85 7.13
CA GLY A 108 8.85 7.39 7.20
C GLY A 108 9.37 6.88 8.54
N THR A 109 10.37 7.53 9.12
CA THR A 109 10.86 7.20 10.47
C THR A 109 9.76 7.30 11.51
N LYS A 110 8.92 8.35 11.46
CA LYS A 110 7.79 8.50 12.39
C LYS A 110 6.72 7.44 12.17
N LEU A 111 6.47 7.05 10.92
CA LEU A 111 5.49 6.01 10.62
C LEU A 111 5.96 4.64 11.09
N LEU A 112 7.24 4.30 10.87
CA LEU A 112 7.83 3.06 11.38
C LEU A 112 7.70 2.97 12.91
N LEU A 113 7.97 4.06 13.63
CA LEU A 113 7.77 4.13 15.09
C LEU A 113 6.29 3.97 15.50
N ARG A 114 5.35 4.36 14.65
CA ARG A 114 3.91 4.15 14.83
C ARG A 114 3.45 2.74 14.44
N GLY A 115 4.36 1.89 13.95
CA GLY A 115 4.09 0.50 13.60
C GLY A 115 3.51 0.31 12.20
N PHE A 116 3.73 1.24 11.27
CA PHE A 116 3.34 1.04 9.87
C PHE A 116 4.21 1.80 8.87
N ILE A 117 4.19 1.40 7.61
CA ILE A 117 4.88 2.11 6.52
C ILE A 117 4.13 1.90 5.22
N ASP A 118 4.14 2.93 4.36
CA ASP A 118 3.62 2.85 3.00
C ASP A 118 4.76 2.48 2.04
N SER A 119 4.57 1.47 1.21
CA SER A 119 5.61 1.01 0.27
C SER A 119 6.02 2.09 -0.73
N LYS A 120 5.14 3.07 -1.01
CA LYS A 120 5.43 4.23 -1.86
C LYS A 120 6.47 5.18 -1.27
N MET A 121 6.83 5.03 0.01
CA MET A 121 7.85 5.86 0.64
C MET A 121 9.27 5.45 0.29
N ILE A 122 9.45 4.22 -0.21
CA ILE A 122 10.74 3.66 -0.59
C ILE A 122 10.81 3.66 -2.12
N PRO A 123 11.88 4.20 -2.72
CA PRO A 123 11.98 4.26 -4.17
C PRO A 123 12.11 2.85 -4.77
N ASN A 124 11.59 2.70 -5.98
CA ASN A 124 11.60 1.44 -6.71
C ASN A 124 12.98 1.19 -7.37
N LEU A 125 13.99 0.86 -6.56
CA LEU A 125 15.37 0.59 -7.01
C LEU A 125 15.81 -0.82 -6.63
N GLU A 126 16.73 -1.41 -7.39
CA GLU A 126 17.25 -2.78 -7.19
C GLU A 126 17.78 -3.04 -5.77
N SER A 127 18.32 -2.01 -5.11
CA SER A 127 18.85 -2.12 -3.76
C SER A 127 17.82 -2.42 -2.67
N TYR A 128 16.52 -2.28 -2.97
CA TYR A 128 15.41 -2.35 -2.02
C TYR A 128 14.42 -3.42 -2.47
N ALA A 129 14.79 -4.69 -2.26
CA ALA A 129 14.16 -5.84 -2.90
C ALA A 129 12.69 -6.03 -2.49
N ILE A 130 12.33 -5.71 -1.25
CA ILE A 130 10.99 -5.90 -0.71
C ILE A 130 10.08 -4.81 -1.26
N ALA A 131 10.51 -3.54 -1.20
CA ALA A 131 9.79 -2.44 -1.80
C ALA A 131 9.58 -2.66 -3.31
N LYS A 132 10.65 -3.05 -4.03
CA LYS A 132 10.59 -3.38 -5.45
C LYS A 132 9.60 -4.52 -5.75
N ASN A 133 9.63 -5.62 -4.98
CA ASN A 133 8.68 -6.72 -5.16
C ASN A 133 7.23 -6.27 -4.93
N ILE A 134 6.98 -5.41 -3.94
CA ILE A 134 5.64 -4.85 -3.70
C ILE A 134 5.22 -3.98 -4.89
N HIS A 135 6.06 -3.05 -5.35
CA HIS A 135 5.76 -2.18 -6.50
C HIS A 135 5.43 -2.98 -7.76
N GLN A 136 6.27 -3.98 -8.08
CA GLN A 136 6.02 -4.87 -9.21
C GLN A 136 4.72 -5.67 -9.03
N THR A 137 4.46 -6.16 -7.82
CA THR A 137 3.24 -6.93 -7.52
C THR A 137 1.99 -6.07 -7.64
N MET A 138 2.02 -4.81 -7.23
CA MET A 138 0.90 -3.86 -7.38
C MET A 138 0.66 -3.48 -8.84
N TRP A 139 1.73 -3.28 -9.61
CA TRP A 139 1.60 -3.07 -11.06
C TRP A 139 0.95 -4.29 -11.74
N LEU A 140 1.46 -5.51 -11.48
CA LEU A 140 0.88 -6.74 -12.01
C LEU A 140 -0.57 -6.96 -11.57
N LEU A 141 -0.93 -6.57 -10.33
CA LEU A 141 -2.30 -6.65 -9.83
C LEU A 141 -3.23 -5.80 -10.70
N LYS A 142 -2.85 -4.53 -10.95
CA LYS A 142 -3.61 -3.64 -11.81
C LYS A 142 -3.80 -4.26 -13.20
N GLU A 143 -2.71 -4.70 -13.84
CA GLU A 143 -2.79 -5.29 -15.19
C GLU A 143 -3.71 -6.52 -15.24
N LYS A 144 -3.64 -7.38 -14.20
CA LYS A 144 -4.53 -8.54 -14.08
C LYS A 144 -5.99 -8.16 -13.91
N LEU A 145 -6.29 -7.18 -13.06
CA LEU A 145 -7.65 -6.69 -12.87
C LEU A 145 -8.21 -6.07 -14.16
N GLN A 146 -7.39 -5.34 -14.92
CA GLN A 146 -7.82 -4.72 -16.17
C GLN A 146 -8.32 -5.72 -17.23
N ILE A 147 -7.72 -6.90 -17.31
CA ILE A 147 -8.09 -7.95 -18.27
C ILE A 147 -9.11 -8.95 -17.72
N THR A 148 -9.40 -8.92 -16.42
CA THR A 148 -10.34 -9.86 -15.79
C THR A 148 -11.76 -9.36 -15.95
N THR A 149 -12.62 -10.14 -16.60
CA THR A 149 -14.02 -9.79 -16.81
C THR A 149 -14.72 -9.54 -15.46
N HIS A 150 -15.48 -8.45 -15.38
CA HIS A 150 -16.21 -8.00 -14.18
C HIS A 150 -15.34 -7.61 -12.97
N ALA A 151 -14.01 -7.63 -13.08
CA ALA A 151 -13.15 -7.08 -12.04
C ALA A 151 -13.18 -5.53 -12.03
N PRO A 152 -12.94 -4.88 -10.88
CA PRO A 152 -12.86 -3.43 -10.83
C PRO A 152 -11.69 -2.91 -11.67
N LYS A 153 -11.95 -1.85 -12.43
CA LYS A 153 -10.89 -1.04 -13.05
C LYS A 153 -10.37 -0.04 -12.03
N ILE A 154 -9.05 0.13 -11.98
CA ILE A 154 -8.37 0.98 -11.00
C ILE A 154 -7.25 1.77 -11.68
N ALA A 155 -6.95 2.94 -11.13
CA ALA A 155 -5.84 3.78 -11.61
C ALA A 155 -4.50 3.18 -11.20
N ASN A 156 -4.34 2.89 -9.90
CA ASN A 156 -3.14 2.27 -9.32
C ASN A 156 -3.51 1.34 -8.15
N ALA A 157 -2.53 0.59 -7.67
CA ALA A 157 -2.63 -0.16 -6.43
C ALA A 157 -1.47 0.20 -5.49
N SER A 158 -1.72 0.16 -4.18
CA SER A 158 -0.74 0.55 -3.15
C SER A 158 -0.78 -0.42 -1.97
N VAL A 159 0.34 -0.52 -1.22
CA VAL A 159 0.39 -1.31 0.02
C VAL A 159 0.85 -0.43 1.18
N ARG A 160 0.06 -0.44 2.24
CA ARG A 160 0.48 -0.03 3.58
C ARG A 160 0.66 -1.24 4.47
N CYS A 161 1.87 -1.45 4.99
CA CYS A 161 2.16 -2.56 5.89
C CYS A 161 2.10 -2.09 7.34
N TYR A 162 1.38 -2.82 8.19
CA TYR A 162 1.29 -2.62 9.63
C TYR A 162 1.99 -3.78 10.34
N VAL A 163 2.66 -3.50 11.46
CA VAL A 163 3.32 -4.52 12.29
C VAL A 163 2.31 -5.43 13.00
N SER A 164 1.14 -4.89 13.34
CA SER A 164 0.08 -5.59 14.06
C SER A 164 -1.30 -4.98 13.78
N TRP A 165 -2.35 -5.73 14.09
CA TRP A 165 -3.73 -5.23 14.05
C TRP A 165 -3.94 -4.05 15.00
N GLU A 166 -3.26 -4.05 16.15
CA GLU A 166 -3.31 -2.93 17.10
C GLU A 166 -2.79 -1.63 16.46
N ALA A 167 -1.67 -1.69 15.73
CA ALA A 167 -1.13 -0.53 15.02
C ALA A 167 -2.11 -0.01 13.95
N TYR A 168 -2.78 -0.92 13.23
CA TYR A 168 -3.82 -0.57 12.28
C TYR A 168 -5.03 0.11 12.94
N VAL A 169 -5.54 -0.46 14.02
CA VAL A 169 -6.69 0.10 14.76
C VAL A 169 -6.35 1.48 15.29
N ARG A 170 -5.17 1.64 15.91
CA ARG A 170 -4.69 2.92 16.45
C ARG A 170 -4.62 4.00 15.36
N GLN A 171 -4.07 3.67 14.20
CA GLN A 171 -4.01 4.61 13.08
C GLN A 171 -5.39 4.94 12.51
N THR A 172 -6.31 3.97 12.48
CA THR A 172 -7.68 4.18 11.99
C THR A 172 -8.45 5.12 12.90
N VAL A 173 -8.34 4.95 14.23
CA VAL A 173 -8.98 5.83 15.21
C VAL A 173 -8.47 7.26 15.08
N LEU A 174 -7.17 7.47 14.89
CA LEU A 174 -6.60 8.81 14.69
C LEU A 174 -7.10 9.50 13.42
N ASN A 175 -7.56 8.77 12.42
CA ASN A 175 -8.11 9.35 11.19
C ASN A 175 -9.59 9.76 11.33
N LEU A 176 -10.24 9.43 12.45
CA LEU A 176 -11.64 9.80 12.74
C LEU A 176 -11.77 11.08 13.59
N VAL A 177 -10.64 11.61 14.09
CA VAL A 177 -10.55 12.81 14.95
C VAL A 177 -9.90 13.94 14.16
#